data_AF-A0A2S2C312-F1
#
_entry.id   AF-A0A2S2C312-F1
#
_cell.length_a   1.000
_cell.length_b   1.000
_cell.length_c   1.000
_cell.angle_alpha   90.00
_cell.angle_beta   90.00
_cell.angle_gamma   90.00
#
_symmetry.space_group_name_H-M   'P 1'
#
loop_
_entity.id
_entity.type
_entity.pdbx_description
1 polymer ?
#
loop_
_entity_poly.entity_id
_entity_poly.type
_entity_poly.pdbx_seq_one_letter_code
_entity_poly.pdbx_strand_id
1 'polypeptide(L)'
;MGLGGTTTTIDETITRLETAADALAELETRLVSGMNRFAGYHRRFAGPLERAGTDPSWITATDRDSCHGVWFEFHEDLIASLGLVR
;
A
#
# COMPACT_ATOMS: atom_id res chain seq x y z
N MET A 1 -21.41 -15.15 22.33
CA MET A 1 -20.56 -13.94 22.32
C MET A 1 -20.38 -13.51 20.88
N GLY A 2 -21.23 -12.59 20.40
CA GLY A 2 -21.10 -12.03 19.06
C GLY A 2 -19.93 -11.06 19.05
N LEU A 3 -18.94 -11.28 18.18
CA LEU A 3 -17.94 -10.27 17.88
C LEU A 3 -18.72 -9.09 17.28
N GLY A 4 -18.82 -7.99 18.04
CA GLY A 4 -19.36 -6.74 17.51
C GLY A 4 -18.50 -6.36 16.32
N GLY A 5 -19.04 -6.56 15.11
CA GLY A 5 -18.39 -6.15 13.89
C GLY A 5 -18.23 -4.65 13.94
N THR A 6 -17.01 -4.17 14.15
CA THR A 6 -16.67 -2.79 13.88
C THR A 6 -16.80 -2.62 12.37
N THR A 7 -17.95 -2.13 11.92
CA THR A 7 -18.15 -1.70 10.54
C THR A 7 -17.24 -0.51 10.31
N THR A 8 -16.00 -0.75 9.89
CA THR A 8 -15.06 0.31 9.55
C THR A 8 -15.59 1.05 8.33
N THR A 9 -15.68 2.37 8.44
CA THR A 9 -16.13 3.21 7.34
C THR A 9 -15.04 3.32 6.27
N ILE A 10 -15.42 3.79 5.09
CA ILE A 10 -14.45 4.05 4.03
C ILE A 10 -13.45 5.13 4.47
N ASP A 11 -13.91 6.18 5.14
CA ASP A 11 -13.06 7.26 5.64
C ASP A 11 -12.04 6.75 6.66
N GLU A 12 -12.46 5.92 7.61
CA GLU A 12 -11.55 5.29 8.56
C GLU A 12 -10.53 4.36 7.88
N THR A 13 -10.94 3.68 6.80
CA THR A 13 -10.03 2.86 6.00
C THR A 13 -9.00 3.74 5.31
N ILE A 14 -9.43 4.85 4.70
CA ILE A 14 -8.55 5.80 4.02
C ILE A 14 -7.54 6.39 5.00
N THR A 15 -7.98 6.87 6.18
CA THR A 15 -7.06 7.42 7.19
C THR A 15 -6.00 6.41 7.64
N ARG A 16 -6.38 5.13 7.78
CA ARG A 16 -5.41 4.08 8.10
C ARG A 16 -4.43 3.83 6.96
N LEU A 17 -4.90 3.88 5.71
CA LEU A 17 -4.05 3.75 4.53
C LEU A 17 -3.12 4.95 4.36
N GLU A 18 -3.53 6.16 4.75
CA GLU A 18 -2.66 7.35 4.76
C GLU A 18 -1.51 7.16 5.74
N THR A 19 -1.80 6.65 6.94
CA THR A 19 -0.76 6.28 7.92
C THR A 19 0.19 5.21 7.36
N ALA A 20 -0.33 4.25 6.60
CA ALA A 20 0.50 3.24 5.94
C ALA A 20 1.34 3.84 4.80
N ALA A 21 0.83 4.83 4.08
CA ALA A 21 1.58 5.56 3.05
C ALA A 21 2.78 6.30 3.67
N ASP A 22 2.59 6.98 4.81
CA ASP A 22 3.68 7.66 5.53
C ASP A 22 4.77 6.67 5.95
N ALA A 23 4.38 5.53 6.54
CA ALA A 23 5.32 4.47 6.90
C ALA A 23 6.05 3.89 5.68
N LEU A 24 5.36 3.77 4.53
CA LEU A 24 5.97 3.32 3.28
C LEU A 24 6.98 4.34 2.76
N ALA A 25 6.74 5.65 2.89
CA ALA A 25 7.70 6.69 2.48
C ALA A 25 9.02 6.59 3.26
N GLU A 26 8.94 6.37 4.57
CA GLU A 26 10.12 6.17 5.43
C GLU A 26 10.87 4.89 5.03
N LEU A 27 10.14 3.81 4.78
CA LEU A 27 10.72 2.52 4.39
C LEU A 27 11.38 2.59 3.01
N GLU A 28 10.71 3.19 2.02
CA GLU A 28 11.25 3.44 0.69
C GLU A 28 12.57 4.20 0.77
N THR A 29 12.61 5.30 1.53
CA THR A 29 13.82 6.12 1.69
C THR A 29 15.00 5.29 2.17
N ARG A 30 14.76 4.38 3.12
CA ARG A 30 15.80 3.48 3.66
C ARG A 30 16.21 2.42 2.64
N LEU A 31 15.26 1.82 1.93
CA LEU A 31 15.53 0.75 0.97
C LEU A 31 16.25 1.26 -0.29
N VAL A 32 15.85 2.42 -0.80
CA VAL A 32 16.46 3.04 -2.00
C VAL A 32 17.95 3.32 -1.78
N SER A 33 18.38 3.57 -0.54
CA SER A 33 19.80 3.74 -0.22
C SER A 33 20.66 2.49 -0.54
N GLY A 34 20.07 1.30 -0.50
CA GLY A 34 20.75 0.04 -0.83
C GLY A 34 20.31 -0.59 -2.16
N MET A 35 19.08 -0.31 -2.61
CA MET A 35 18.45 -0.96 -3.77
C MET A 35 17.50 0.02 -4.48
N ASN A 36 17.97 0.63 -5.57
CA ASN A 36 17.22 1.63 -6.32
C ASN A 36 15.87 1.14 -6.90
N ARG A 37 15.67 -0.18 -7.03
CA ARG A 37 14.39 -0.76 -7.51
C ARG A 37 13.18 -0.42 -6.65
N PHE A 38 13.39 -0.06 -5.38
CA PHE A 38 12.30 0.33 -4.48
C PHE A 38 11.83 1.78 -4.64
N ALA A 39 12.44 2.56 -5.55
CA ALA A 39 12.06 3.95 -5.72
C ALA A 39 10.67 4.09 -6.37
N GLY A 40 9.85 4.99 -5.81
CA GLY A 40 8.56 5.40 -6.35
C GLY A 40 7.35 4.64 -5.86
N TYR A 41 7.50 3.64 -4.98
CA TYR A 41 6.39 2.85 -4.44
C TYR A 41 5.43 3.70 -3.59
N HIS A 42 5.94 4.59 -2.76
CA HIS A 42 5.13 5.53 -1.98
C HIS A 42 4.24 6.38 -2.90
N ARG A 43 4.82 6.98 -3.95
CA ARG A 43 4.04 7.81 -4.89
C ARG A 43 2.96 6.99 -5.60
N ARG A 44 3.30 5.76 -6.02
CA ARG A 44 2.35 4.85 -6.68
C ARG A 44 1.24 4.41 -5.71
N PHE A 45 1.53 4.26 -4.43
CA PHE A 45 0.54 3.89 -3.41
C PHE A 45 -0.36 5.07 -3.02
N ALA A 46 0.21 6.27 -2.86
CA ALA A 46 -0.53 7.47 -2.46
C ALA A 46 -1.47 8.01 -3.55
N GLY A 47 -1.08 7.92 -4.83
CA GLY A 47 -1.91 8.45 -5.94
C GLY A 47 -3.33 7.85 -6.03
N PRO A 48 -3.50 6.51 -5.97
CA PRO A 48 -4.80 5.87 -5.87
C PRO A 48 -5.55 6.19 -4.58
N LEU A 49 -4.81 6.34 -3.47
CA LEU A 49 -5.40 6.66 -2.16
C LEU A 49 -6.10 8.02 -2.16
N GLU A 50 -5.52 9.04 -2.81
CA GLU A 50 -6.16 10.34 -3.02
C GLU A 50 -7.52 10.23 -3.75
N ARG A 51 -7.69 9.19 -4.59
CA ARG A 51 -8.92 8.95 -5.35
C ARG A 51 -9.93 8.09 -4.61
N ALA A 52 -9.50 7.36 -3.58
CA ALA A 52 -10.31 6.39 -2.85
C ALA A 52 -11.51 7.01 -2.12
N GLY A 53 -11.41 8.29 -1.73
CA GLY A 53 -12.53 9.03 -1.12
C GLY A 53 -13.71 9.26 -2.07
N THR A 54 -13.47 9.26 -3.38
CA THR A 54 -14.53 9.38 -4.40
C THR A 54 -14.93 8.01 -4.94
N ASP A 55 -13.94 7.14 -5.19
CA ASP A 55 -14.15 5.79 -5.71
C ASP A 55 -13.32 4.78 -4.90
N PRO A 56 -13.96 4.07 -3.95
CA PRO A 56 -13.29 3.08 -3.11
C PRO A 56 -12.61 1.95 -3.87
N SER A 57 -12.95 1.73 -5.14
CA SER A 57 -12.32 0.67 -5.95
C SER A 57 -10.81 0.89 -6.12
N TRP A 58 -10.31 2.12 -6.01
CA TRP A 58 -8.88 2.43 -6.05
C TRP A 58 -8.08 1.79 -4.90
N ILE A 59 -8.74 1.28 -3.86
CA ILE A 59 -8.06 0.56 -2.76
C ILE A 59 -7.68 -0.85 -3.19
N THR A 60 -8.57 -1.60 -3.85
CA THR A 60 -8.42 -3.06 -4.07
C THR A 60 -8.52 -3.52 -5.52
N ALA A 61 -8.75 -2.62 -6.46
CA ALA A 61 -8.87 -2.97 -7.88
C ALA A 61 -7.64 -3.73 -8.39
N THR A 62 -7.86 -4.80 -9.16
CA THR A 62 -6.78 -5.65 -9.68
C THR A 62 -6.45 -5.36 -11.15
N ASP A 63 -7.23 -4.52 -11.80
CA ASP A 63 -7.13 -4.15 -13.23
C ASP A 63 -6.35 -2.84 -13.46
N ARG A 64 -5.91 -2.19 -12.39
CA ARG A 64 -5.19 -0.91 -12.39
C ARG A 64 -4.19 -0.86 -11.23
N ASP A 65 -3.32 0.14 -11.25
CA ASP A 65 -2.36 0.42 -10.16
C ASP A 65 -3.12 0.96 -8.94
N SER A 66 -3.75 0.07 -8.16
CA SER A 66 -4.48 0.37 -6.92
C SER A 66 -3.56 0.31 -5.71
N CYS A 67 -4.02 0.78 -4.54
CA CYS A 67 -3.25 0.66 -3.30
C CYS A 67 -2.82 -0.80 -3.03
N HIS A 68 -3.73 -1.75 -3.20
CA HIS A 68 -3.46 -3.17 -3.04
C HIS A 68 -2.47 -3.70 -4.08
N GLY A 69 -2.64 -3.32 -5.35
CA GLY A 69 -1.72 -3.75 -6.43
C GLY A 69 -0.29 -3.29 -6.18
N VAL A 70 -0.12 -2.01 -5.83
CA VAL A 70 1.19 -1.43 -5.52
C VAL A 70 1.81 -2.08 -4.28
N TRP A 71 1.02 -2.29 -3.22
CA TRP A 71 1.49 -2.98 -2.02
C TRP A 71 1.93 -4.42 -2.31
N PHE A 72 1.17 -5.14 -3.12
CA PHE A 72 1.49 -6.50 -3.51
C PHE A 72 2.83 -6.58 -4.26
N GLU A 73 3.04 -5.69 -5.25
CA GLU A 73 4.29 -5.60 -5.99
C GLU A 73 5.47 -5.27 -5.06
N PHE A 74 5.32 -4.29 -4.18
CA PHE A 74 6.34 -3.94 -3.17
C PHE A 74 6.68 -5.12 -2.24
N HIS A 75 5.67 -5.86 -1.80
CA HIS A 75 5.83 -7.04 -0.95
C HIS A 75 6.62 -8.15 -1.66
N GLU A 76 6.31 -8.43 -2.93
CA GLU A 76 7.04 -9.42 -3.73
C GLU A 76 8.49 -9.00 -3.95
N ASP A 77 8.75 -7.71 -4.21
CA ASP A 77 10.11 -7.18 -4.34
C ASP A 77 10.92 -7.30 -3.04
N LEU A 78 10.28 -7.12 -1.87
CA LEU A 78 10.91 -7.36 -0.57
C LEU A 78 11.30 -8.82 -0.40
N ILE A 79 10.38 -9.75 -0.70
CA ILE A 79 10.64 -11.20 -0.61
C ILE A 79 11.79 -11.60 -1.55
N ALA A 80 11.76 -11.13 -2.80
CA ALA A 80 12.80 -11.37 -3.78
C ALA A 80 14.16 -10.81 -3.34
N SER A 81 14.16 -9.66 -2.65
CA SER A 81 15.39 -9.05 -2.10
C SER A 81 16.04 -9.88 -1.00
N LEU A 82 15.26 -10.66 -0.26
CA LEU A 82 15.75 -11.54 0.80
C LEU A 82 16.23 -12.89 0.28
N GLY A 83 16.14 -13.13 -1.03
CA GLY A 83 16.45 -14.44 -1.63
C GLY A 83 15.48 -15.53 -1.21
N LEU A 84 14.35 -15.15 -0.62
CA LEU A 84 13.27 -16.06 -0.22
C LEU A 84 12.41 -16.32 -1.45
N VAL A 85 12.96 -17.02 -2.45
CA VAL A 85 12.17 -17.37 -3.63
C VAL A 85 11.18 -18.46 -3.24
N ARG A 86 9.89 -18.23 -3.52
CA ARG A 86 8.79 -19.17 -3.32
C ARG A 86 8.95 -20.42 -4.19
#